data_AF-A0A7V3CFW6-F1
#
_entry.id   AF-A0A7V3CFW6-F1
#
_cell.length_a   1.000
_cell.length_b   1.000
_cell.length_c   1.000
_cell.angle_alpha   90.00
_cell.angle_beta   90.00
_cell.angle_gamma   90.00
#
_symmetry.space_group_name_H-M   'P 1'
#
loop_
_entity.id
_entity.type
_entity.pdbx_description
1 polymer ?
#
loop_
_entity_poly.entity_id
_entity_poly.type
_entity_poly.pdbx_seq_one_letter_code
_entity_poly.pdbx_strand_id
1 'polypeptide(L)'
;MTPKTPRLFVPGDLDGFFGLFIDNLLQLMLIAVFSTAVAGLPEDLVTHRILPGAAVSILLGNVFYSWQAWRLAKRSGRDDVTALPYGINTPSLVAFLFLIMGPIYQETKNPTLVWQVGLFACLLSGLLETAGAFFGDWLRRHTPRAALLSSLAGVALTFIALGFIFQIFASPAVALLPMMLILFAYAAKVKLPLGLPGGFVAVLLGVGLAWLLRLLGFDYFQPAALNYSFGFHPPQPVPG
;
A
#
# COMPACT_ATOMS: atom_id res chain seq x y z
N MET A 1 -38.20 -0.93 3.19
CA MET A 1 -37.24 -0.52 2.14
C MET A 1 -37.28 -1.60 1.07
N THR A 2 -37.61 -1.26 -0.18
CA THR A 2 -37.59 -2.23 -1.29
C THR A 2 -36.16 -2.72 -1.50
N PRO A 3 -35.91 -4.03 -1.51
CA PRO A 3 -34.56 -4.57 -1.74
C PRO A 3 -34.10 -4.08 -3.10
N LYS A 4 -33.03 -3.28 -3.10
CA LYS A 4 -32.38 -2.88 -4.35
C LYS A 4 -31.42 -3.98 -4.76
N THR A 5 -31.46 -4.34 -6.03
CA THR A 5 -30.48 -5.27 -6.59
C THR A 5 -29.09 -4.65 -6.50
N PRO A 6 -28.11 -5.34 -5.89
CA PRO A 6 -26.76 -4.81 -5.79
C PRO A 6 -26.15 -4.67 -7.19
N ARG A 7 -25.51 -3.53 -7.45
CA ARG A 7 -24.81 -3.27 -8.71
C ARG A 7 -23.39 -3.80 -8.61
N LEU A 8 -22.89 -4.43 -9.69
CA LEU A 8 -21.53 -4.96 -9.74
C LEU A 8 -20.46 -3.87 -9.88
N PHE A 9 -20.83 -2.73 -10.47
CA PHE A 9 -19.91 -1.65 -10.74
C PHE A 9 -20.64 -0.30 -10.67
N VAL A 10 -20.02 0.66 -10.00
CA VAL A 10 -20.45 2.05 -9.93
C VAL A 10 -19.27 2.98 -10.25
N PRO A 11 -19.52 4.22 -10.72
CA PRO A 11 -18.43 5.15 -11.07
C PRO A 11 -17.43 5.41 -9.93
N GLY A 12 -17.85 5.29 -8.67
CA GLY A 12 -16.96 5.43 -7.51
C GLY A 12 -15.93 4.30 -7.37
N ASP A 13 -16.17 3.14 -7.98
CA ASP A 13 -15.23 2.00 -7.94
C ASP A 13 -13.94 2.31 -8.70
N LEU A 14 -13.99 3.17 -9.72
CA LEU A 14 -12.78 3.64 -10.42
C LEU A 14 -11.90 4.48 -9.49
N ASP A 15 -12.49 5.40 -8.74
CA ASP A 15 -11.73 6.23 -7.79
C ASP A 15 -11.14 5.37 -6.67
N GLY A 16 -11.93 4.42 -6.14
CA GLY A 16 -11.46 3.43 -5.17
C GLY A 16 -10.33 2.54 -5.72
N PHE A 17 -10.44 2.08 -6.98
CA PHE A 17 -9.42 1.28 -7.64
C PHE A 17 -8.10 2.05 -7.79
N PHE A 18 -8.14 3.28 -8.31
CA PHE A 18 -6.91 4.07 -8.49
C PHE A 18 -6.30 4.49 -7.15
N GLY A 19 -7.13 4.79 -6.14
CA GLY A 19 -6.64 5.01 -4.78
C GLY A 19 -5.89 3.80 -4.22
N LEU A 20 -6.50 2.61 -4.33
CA LEU A 20 -5.90 1.36 -3.87
C LEU A 20 -4.66 0.95 -4.70
N PHE A 21 -4.68 1.22 -6.00
CA PHE A 21 -3.56 0.93 -6.90
C PHE A 21 -2.34 1.78 -6.54
N ILE A 22 -2.52 3.09 -6.34
CA ILE A 22 -1.44 4.01 -5.97
C ILE A 22 -0.88 3.63 -4.59
N ASP A 23 -1.74 3.33 -3.61
CA ASP A 23 -1.34 2.91 -2.27
C ASP A 23 -0.47 1.64 -2.31
N ASN A 24 -0.95 0.59 -3.00
CA ASN A 24 -0.19 -0.66 -3.13
C ASN A 24 1.11 -0.48 -3.93
N LEU A 25 1.10 0.35 -4.97
CA LEU A 25 2.30 0.64 -5.76
C LEU A 25 3.39 1.28 -4.88
N LEU A 26 3.02 2.27 -4.06
CA LEU A 26 3.94 2.88 -3.09
C LEU A 26 4.49 1.85 -2.11
N GLN A 27 3.64 0.96 -1.59
CA GLN A 27 4.08 -0.09 -0.66
C GLN A 27 5.05 -1.08 -1.30
N LEU A 28 4.82 -1.48 -2.55
CA LEU A 28 5.74 -2.33 -3.31
C LEU A 28 7.09 -1.63 -3.55
N MET A 29 7.09 -0.33 -3.84
CA MET A 29 8.32 0.46 -3.96
C MET A 29 9.08 0.53 -2.63
N LEU A 30 8.37 0.73 -1.51
CA LEU A 30 8.99 0.72 -0.18
C LEU A 30 9.60 -0.64 0.15
N ILE A 31 8.93 -1.75 -0.19
CA ILE A 31 9.50 -3.09 -0.06
C ILE A 31 10.80 -3.19 -0.86
N ALA A 32 10.81 -2.77 -2.14
CA ALA A 32 11.99 -2.85 -2.98
C ALA A 32 13.20 -2.11 -2.38
N VAL A 33 12.98 -0.88 -1.89
CA VAL A 33 14.03 -0.03 -1.33
C VAL A 33 14.48 -0.51 0.06
N PHE A 34 13.55 -0.80 0.96
CA PHE A 34 13.92 -1.15 2.34
C PHE A 34 14.41 -2.59 2.48
N SER A 35 13.91 -3.54 1.69
CA SER A 35 14.43 -4.92 1.71
C SER A 35 15.91 -4.99 1.34
N THR A 36 16.35 -4.16 0.39
CA THR A 36 17.76 -4.08 -0.01
C THR A 36 18.56 -3.22 0.96
N ALA A 37 18.12 -1.99 1.25
CA ALA A 37 18.87 -1.02 2.04
C ALA A 37 18.95 -1.36 3.55
N VAL A 38 17.91 -1.98 4.11
CA VAL A 38 17.81 -2.24 5.56
C VAL A 38 18.08 -3.71 5.89
N ALA A 39 17.46 -4.62 5.15
CA ALA A 39 17.55 -6.06 5.39
C ALA A 39 18.65 -6.76 4.58
N GLY A 40 19.37 -6.03 3.72
CA GLY A 40 20.48 -6.57 2.94
C GLY A 40 20.09 -7.71 1.99
N LEU A 41 18.82 -7.77 1.59
CA LEU A 41 18.34 -8.79 0.67
C LEU A 41 18.85 -8.50 -0.75
N PRO A 42 19.31 -9.54 -1.49
CA PRO A 42 19.71 -9.37 -2.89
C PRO A 42 18.55 -8.86 -3.74
N GLU A 43 18.84 -7.95 -4.67
CA GLU A 43 17.84 -7.37 -5.59
C GLU A 43 17.10 -8.45 -6.38
N ASP A 44 17.79 -9.52 -6.80
CA ASP A 44 17.20 -10.66 -7.51
C ASP A 44 16.13 -11.37 -6.67
N LEU A 45 16.38 -11.56 -5.36
CA LEU A 45 15.43 -12.20 -4.46
C LEU A 45 14.17 -11.33 -4.30
N VAL A 46 14.37 -10.02 -4.13
CA VAL A 46 13.27 -9.07 -3.94
C VAL A 46 12.42 -8.99 -5.22
N THR A 47 13.06 -8.83 -6.37
CA THR A 47 12.40 -8.61 -7.67
C THR A 47 11.73 -9.87 -8.20
N HIS A 48 12.35 -11.05 -8.02
CA HIS A 48 11.83 -12.29 -8.62
C HIS A 48 10.96 -13.12 -7.68
N ARG A 49 11.03 -12.89 -6.35
CA ARG A 49 10.28 -13.71 -5.39
C ARG A 49 9.35 -12.90 -4.49
N ILE A 50 9.84 -11.81 -3.91
CA ILE A 50 9.05 -11.03 -2.92
C ILE A 50 7.98 -10.18 -3.62
N LEU A 51 8.36 -9.34 -4.59
CA LEU A 51 7.42 -8.46 -5.28
C LEU A 51 6.32 -9.23 -6.05
N PRO A 52 6.63 -10.31 -6.81
CA PRO A 52 5.58 -11.08 -7.48
C PRO A 52 4.65 -11.78 -6.48
N GLY A 53 5.19 -12.29 -5.37
CA GLY A 53 4.40 -12.89 -4.29
C GLY A 53 3.44 -11.88 -3.65
N ALA A 54 3.92 -10.66 -3.37
CA ALA A 54 3.10 -9.57 -2.85
C ALA A 54 2.03 -9.12 -3.84
N ALA A 55 2.36 -9.02 -5.14
CA ALA A 55 1.38 -8.67 -6.17
C ALA A 55 0.24 -9.70 -6.26
N VAL A 56 0.57 -10.99 -6.20
CA VAL A 56 -0.42 -12.07 -6.23
C VAL A 56 -1.27 -12.08 -4.96
N SER A 57 -0.69 -11.84 -3.78
CA SER A 57 -1.46 -11.76 -2.54
C SER A 57 -2.44 -10.59 -2.55
N ILE A 58 -2.02 -9.42 -3.05
CA ILE A 58 -2.89 -8.24 -3.21
C ILE A 58 -4.06 -8.57 -4.15
N LEU A 59 -3.77 -9.18 -5.31
CA LEU A 59 -4.80 -9.53 -6.29
C LEU A 59 -5.82 -10.52 -5.71
N LEU A 60 -5.34 -11.64 -5.14
CA LEU A 60 -6.21 -12.67 -4.58
C LEU A 60 -7.02 -12.15 -3.38
N GLY A 61 -6.41 -11.34 -2.51
CA GLY A 61 -7.08 -10.73 -1.38
C GLY A 61 -8.22 -9.80 -1.80
N ASN A 62 -8.00 -8.94 -2.81
CA ASN A 62 -9.03 -8.05 -3.32
C ASN A 62 -10.17 -8.79 -4.04
N VAL A 63 -9.86 -9.85 -4.80
CA VAL A 63 -10.89 -10.71 -5.40
C VAL A 63 -11.73 -11.37 -4.31
N PHE A 64 -11.09 -11.88 -3.26
CA PHE A 64 -11.77 -12.52 -2.13
C PHE A 64 -12.67 -11.54 -1.36
N TYR A 65 -12.18 -10.34 -1.05
CA TYR A 65 -12.97 -9.30 -0.36
C TYR A 65 -14.12 -8.77 -1.23
N SER A 66 -13.90 -8.62 -2.54
CA SER A 66 -14.96 -8.26 -3.49
C SER A 66 -16.06 -9.33 -3.54
N TRP A 67 -15.68 -10.60 -3.57
CA TRP A 67 -16.63 -11.72 -3.52
C TRP A 67 -17.43 -11.75 -2.20
N GLN A 68 -16.77 -11.51 -1.05
CA GLN A 68 -17.44 -11.44 0.24
C GLN A 68 -18.44 -10.27 0.32
N ALA A 69 -18.03 -9.09 -0.16
CA ALA A 69 -18.89 -7.91 -0.23
C ALA A 69 -20.12 -8.18 -1.09
N TRP A 70 -19.94 -8.79 -2.26
CA TRP A 70 -21.03 -9.18 -3.15
C TRP A 70 -22.00 -10.18 -2.50
N ARG A 71 -21.47 -11.20 -1.81
CA ARG A 71 -22.28 -12.20 -1.11
C ARG A 71 -23.07 -11.57 0.05
N LEU A 72 -22.46 -10.63 0.77
CA LEU A 72 -23.12 -9.88 1.84
C LEU A 72 -24.21 -8.95 1.30
N ALA A 73 -23.95 -8.24 0.20
CA ALA A 73 -24.91 -7.37 -0.46
C ALA A 73 -26.16 -8.14 -0.89
N LYS A 74 -25.98 -9.31 -1.54
CA LYS A 74 -27.08 -10.19 -1.94
C LYS A 74 -27.89 -10.73 -0.76
N ARG A 75 -27.21 -11.13 0.33
CA ARG A 75 -27.88 -11.69 1.52
C ARG A 75 -28.68 -10.64 2.30
N SER A 76 -28.16 -9.42 2.35
CA SER A 76 -28.77 -8.32 3.11
C SER A 76 -29.74 -7.46 2.29
N GLY A 77 -29.80 -7.66 0.96
CA GLY A 77 -30.64 -6.85 0.06
C GLY A 77 -30.22 -5.38 0.00
N ARG A 78 -28.95 -5.09 0.31
CA ARG A 78 -28.37 -3.75 0.41
C ARG A 78 -27.57 -3.39 -0.83
N ASP A 79 -27.63 -2.12 -1.24
CA ASP A 79 -26.85 -1.54 -2.33
C ASP A 79 -25.66 -0.67 -1.86
N ASP A 80 -25.45 -0.55 -0.55
CA ASP A 80 -24.41 0.29 0.08
C ASP A 80 -23.25 -0.54 0.68
N VAL A 81 -23.11 -1.80 0.29
CA VAL A 81 -22.02 -2.67 0.72
C VAL A 81 -20.80 -2.45 -0.15
N THR A 82 -19.69 -2.02 0.46
CA THR A 82 -18.41 -1.81 -0.21
C THR A 82 -17.40 -2.85 0.24
N ALA A 83 -16.58 -3.34 -0.69
CA ALA A 83 -15.47 -4.22 -0.35
C ALA A 83 -14.41 -3.48 0.46
N LEU A 84 -13.87 -4.14 1.49
CA LEU A 84 -12.70 -3.61 2.16
C LEU A 84 -11.52 -3.66 1.18
N PRO A 85 -10.70 -2.60 1.09
CA PRO A 85 -9.48 -2.66 0.30
C PRO A 85 -8.49 -3.62 0.96
N TYR A 86 -7.93 -4.54 0.18
CA TYR A 86 -6.83 -5.39 0.64
C TYR A 86 -5.51 -4.83 0.11
N GLY A 87 -4.54 -4.66 1.00
CA GLY A 87 -3.23 -4.09 0.69
C GLY A 87 -2.20 -4.42 1.76
N ILE A 88 -1.00 -3.86 1.64
CA ILE A 88 0.10 -4.12 2.57
C ILE A 88 0.00 -3.16 3.76
N ASN A 89 0.05 -3.71 4.98
CA ASN A 89 0.04 -2.87 6.17
C ASN A 89 1.38 -2.14 6.34
N THR A 90 1.45 -0.87 5.94
CA THR A 90 2.68 -0.06 5.95
C THR A 90 3.34 0.00 7.33
N PRO A 91 2.64 0.26 8.45
CA PRO A 91 3.22 0.16 9.80
C PRO A 91 3.89 -1.18 10.11
N SER A 92 3.23 -2.31 9.82
CA SER A 92 3.81 -3.64 10.04
C SER A 92 5.02 -3.89 9.14
N LEU A 93 4.96 -3.46 7.88
CA LEU A 93 6.08 -3.56 6.94
C LEU A 93 7.34 -2.88 7.49
N VAL A 94 7.21 -1.63 7.94
CA VAL A 94 8.32 -0.86 8.52
C VAL A 94 8.82 -1.53 9.79
N ALA A 95 7.91 -1.93 10.69
CA ALA A 95 8.30 -2.62 11.92
C ALA A 95 9.08 -3.91 11.63
N PHE A 96 8.65 -4.73 10.67
CA PHE A 96 9.30 -6.00 10.37
C PHE A 96 10.69 -5.79 9.77
N LEU A 97 10.82 -4.83 8.84
CA LEU A 97 12.10 -4.55 8.21
C LEU A 97 13.11 -3.94 9.18
N PHE A 98 12.70 -2.97 9.99
CA PHE A 98 13.63 -2.24 10.87
C PHE A 98 13.84 -2.89 12.24
N LEU A 99 12.85 -3.59 12.79
CA LEU A 99 12.94 -4.17 14.15
C LEU A 99 13.22 -5.66 14.17
N ILE A 100 13.01 -6.37 13.05
CA ILE A 100 13.24 -7.82 12.96
C ILE A 100 14.34 -8.12 11.93
N MET A 101 14.09 -7.85 10.66
CA MET A 101 14.97 -8.27 9.57
C MET A 101 16.30 -7.52 9.56
N GLY A 102 16.28 -6.20 9.78
CA GLY A 102 17.47 -5.36 9.83
C GLY A 102 18.47 -5.77 10.92
N PRO A 103 18.05 -5.88 12.19
CA PRO A 103 18.94 -6.36 13.27
C PRO A 103 19.54 -7.74 12.99
N ILE A 104 18.73 -8.68 12.50
CA ILE A 104 19.21 -10.02 12.12
C ILE A 104 20.24 -9.94 11.00
N TYR A 105 20.06 -9.06 10.01
CA TYR A 105 21.05 -8.85 8.97
C TYR A 105 22.34 -8.24 9.52
N GLN A 106 22.24 -7.30 10.47
CA GLN A 106 23.43 -6.69 11.09
C GLN A 106 24.27 -7.70 11.87
N GLU A 107 23.64 -8.66 12.55
CA GLU A 107 24.33 -9.70 13.32
C GLU A 107 24.86 -10.83 12.45
N THR A 108 24.05 -11.32 11.50
CA THR A 108 24.34 -12.57 10.78
C THR A 108 24.93 -12.37 9.41
N LYS A 109 24.69 -11.19 8.79
CA LYS A 109 25.05 -10.86 7.39
C LYS A 109 24.60 -11.92 6.38
N ASN A 110 23.58 -12.72 6.73
CA ASN A 110 23.09 -13.83 5.93
C ASN A 110 21.67 -13.51 5.41
N PRO A 111 21.52 -13.12 4.14
CA PRO A 111 20.22 -12.72 3.58
C PRO A 111 19.18 -13.85 3.56
N THR A 112 19.62 -15.09 3.40
CA THR A 112 18.72 -16.26 3.40
C THR A 112 18.07 -16.43 4.76
N LEU A 113 18.85 -16.30 5.84
CA LEU A 113 18.33 -16.38 7.20
C LEU A 113 17.37 -15.21 7.49
N VAL A 114 17.73 -14.00 7.07
CA VAL A 114 16.88 -12.81 7.21
C VAL A 114 15.52 -13.01 6.54
N TRP A 115 15.51 -13.55 5.32
CA TRP A 115 14.28 -13.88 4.60
C TRP A 115 13.43 -14.92 5.34
N GLN A 116 14.04 -16.01 5.81
CA GLN A 116 13.35 -17.06 6.56
C GLN A 116 12.75 -16.54 7.88
N VAL A 117 13.49 -15.71 8.62
CA VAL A 117 13.00 -15.09 9.85
C VAL A 117 11.85 -14.12 9.54
N GLY A 118 11.95 -13.34 8.46
CA GLY A 118 10.86 -12.47 8.00
C GLY A 118 9.59 -13.24 7.68
N LEU A 119 9.70 -14.36 6.93
CA LEU A 119 8.58 -15.24 6.63
C LEU A 119 7.95 -15.85 7.90
N PHE A 120 8.78 -16.28 8.84
CA PHE A 120 8.32 -16.81 10.12
C PHE A 120 7.58 -15.76 10.95
N ALA A 121 8.10 -14.53 11.01
CA ALA A 121 7.45 -13.41 11.67
C ALA A 121 6.08 -13.08 11.03
N CYS A 122 5.99 -13.09 9.70
CA CYS A 122 4.73 -12.92 8.98
C CYS A 122 3.70 -14.01 9.33
N LEU A 123 4.13 -15.28 9.36
CA LEU A 123 3.25 -16.39 9.73
C LEU A 123 2.75 -16.25 11.18
N LEU A 124 3.66 -15.91 12.10
CA LEU A 124 3.31 -15.70 13.51
C LEU A 124 2.35 -14.53 13.69
N SER A 125 2.55 -13.42 12.97
CA SER A 125 1.62 -12.28 12.97
C SER A 125 0.23 -12.70 12.50
N GLY A 126 0.13 -13.45 11.39
CA GLY A 126 -1.15 -13.95 10.90
C GLY A 126 -1.86 -14.87 11.90
N LEU A 127 -1.11 -15.71 12.61
CA LEU A 127 -1.65 -16.55 13.68
C LEU A 127 -2.17 -15.72 14.86
N LEU A 128 -1.38 -14.72 15.29
CA LEU A 128 -1.74 -13.82 16.38
C LEU A 128 -2.95 -12.96 16.02
N GLU A 129 -3.04 -12.46 14.79
CA GLU A 129 -4.20 -11.70 14.29
C GLU A 129 -5.45 -12.57 14.23
N THR A 130 -5.32 -13.82 13.78
CA THR A 130 -6.42 -14.78 13.74
C THR A 130 -6.92 -15.10 15.15
N ALA A 131 -6.02 -15.34 16.10
CA ALA A 131 -6.37 -15.55 17.50
C ALA A 131 -6.96 -14.28 18.14
N GLY A 132 -6.40 -13.11 17.82
CA GLY A 132 -6.86 -11.81 18.31
C GLY A 132 -8.23 -11.40 17.79
N ALA A 133 -8.60 -11.83 16.58
CA ALA A 133 -9.89 -11.51 15.97
C ALA A 133 -11.10 -11.97 16.81
N PHE A 134 -10.96 -13.04 17.59
CA PHE A 134 -12.01 -13.53 18.50
C PHE A 134 -12.26 -12.58 19.68
N PHE A 135 -11.24 -11.85 20.12
CA PHE A 135 -11.30 -10.93 21.27
C PHE A 135 -11.37 -9.46 20.86
N GLY A 136 -11.12 -9.14 19.58
CA GLY A 136 -11.04 -7.76 19.09
C GLY A 136 -12.30 -6.94 19.37
N ASP A 137 -13.47 -7.57 19.21
CA ASP A 137 -14.75 -6.89 19.41
C ASP A 137 -15.04 -6.61 20.90
N TRP A 138 -14.56 -7.48 21.80
CA TRP A 138 -14.59 -7.26 23.24
C TRP A 138 -13.64 -6.13 23.63
N LEU A 139 -12.40 -6.16 23.14
CA LEU A 139 -11.39 -5.15 23.45
C LEU A 139 -11.83 -3.75 22.97
N ARG A 140 -12.41 -3.66 21.77
CA ARG A 140 -12.95 -2.40 21.22
C ARG A 140 -14.04 -1.80 22.12
N ARG A 141 -14.87 -2.62 22.76
CA ARG A 141 -15.97 -2.16 23.63
C ARG A 141 -15.48 -1.70 25.01
N HIS A 142 -14.39 -2.27 25.51
CA HIS A 142 -13.82 -1.97 26.83
C HIS A 142 -12.70 -0.91 26.78
N THR A 143 -12.15 -0.63 25.60
CA THR A 143 -11.11 0.39 25.45
C THR A 143 -11.74 1.77 25.21
N PRO A 144 -11.32 2.82 25.93
CA PRO A 144 -11.78 4.18 25.67
C PRO A 144 -11.54 4.59 24.22
N ARG A 145 -12.54 5.16 23.55
CA ARG A 145 -12.42 5.61 22.16
C ARG A 145 -11.25 6.57 21.95
N ALA A 146 -10.96 7.42 22.94
CA ALA A 146 -9.83 8.33 22.91
C ALA A 146 -8.49 7.59 22.74
N ALA A 147 -8.28 6.46 23.44
CA ALA A 147 -7.07 5.66 23.34
C ALA A 147 -6.93 4.94 21.98
N LEU A 148 -8.04 4.47 21.41
CA LEU A 148 -8.06 3.88 20.07
C LEU A 148 -7.76 4.92 18.99
N LEU A 149 -8.37 6.11 19.08
CA LEU A 149 -8.18 7.16 18.09
C LEU A 149 -6.80 7.82 18.21
N SER A 150 -6.27 8.00 19.42
CA SER A 150 -4.93 8.60 19.62
C SER A 150 -3.83 7.70 19.07
N SER A 151 -3.91 6.39 19.30
CA SER A 151 -2.91 5.44 18.80
C SER A 151 -2.94 5.37 17.26
N LEU A 152 -4.13 5.29 16.65
CA LEU A 152 -4.29 5.32 15.19
C LEU A 152 -3.76 6.62 14.58
N ALA A 153 -4.08 7.77 15.17
CA ALA A 153 -3.62 9.07 14.69
C ALA A 153 -2.09 9.19 14.79
N GLY A 154 -1.50 8.70 15.89
CA GLY A 154 -0.04 8.66 16.07
C GLY A 154 0.63 7.86 14.97
N VAL A 155 0.18 6.63 14.71
CA VAL A 155 0.72 5.77 13.65
C VAL A 155 0.57 6.40 12.27
N ALA A 156 -0.60 6.99 11.98
CA ALA A 156 -0.85 7.64 10.70
C ALA A 156 0.07 8.85 10.47
N LEU A 157 0.30 9.68 11.50
CA LEU A 157 1.19 10.84 11.40
C LEU A 157 2.65 10.41 11.26
N THR A 158 3.14 9.53 12.13
CA THR A 158 4.58 9.22 12.21
C THR A 158 5.04 8.26 11.13
N PHE A 159 4.33 7.15 10.92
CA PHE A 159 4.78 6.07 10.03
C PHE A 159 4.26 6.21 8.61
N ILE A 160 3.07 6.80 8.42
CA ILE A 160 2.47 6.93 7.10
C ILE A 160 2.76 8.31 6.51
N ALA A 161 2.44 9.40 7.20
CA ALA A 161 2.49 10.74 6.61
C ALA A 161 3.89 11.37 6.62
N LEU A 162 4.60 11.34 7.76
CA LEU A 162 5.79 12.16 7.97
C LEU A 162 6.91 11.91 6.94
N GLY A 163 7.15 10.65 6.58
CA GLY A 163 8.13 10.30 5.55
C GLY A 163 7.82 10.91 4.18
N PHE A 164 6.56 10.81 3.73
CA PHE A 164 6.15 11.41 2.46
C PHE A 164 6.14 12.93 2.51
N ILE A 165 5.79 13.53 3.64
CA ILE A 165 5.88 14.98 3.84
C ILE A 165 7.34 15.44 3.64
N PHE A 166 8.31 14.75 4.25
CA PHE A 166 9.71 15.09 4.03
C PHE A 166 10.15 14.92 2.57
N GLN A 167 9.67 13.88 1.86
CA GLN A 167 9.96 13.73 0.43
C GLN A 167 9.36 14.86 -0.41
N ILE A 168 8.14 15.32 -0.11
CA ILE A 168 7.51 16.46 -0.79
C ILE A 168 8.34 17.73 -0.61
N PHE A 169 8.79 18.00 0.62
CA PHE A 169 9.61 19.19 0.91
C PHE A 169 11.06 19.07 0.43
N ALA A 170 11.58 17.85 0.24
CA ALA A 170 12.89 17.63 -0.38
C ALA A 170 12.89 17.93 -1.88
N SER A 171 11.74 17.81 -2.57
CA SER A 171 11.60 18.10 -4.00
C SER A 171 10.30 18.87 -4.31
N PRO A 172 10.16 20.09 -3.77
CA PRO A 172 8.89 20.82 -3.78
C PRO A 172 8.47 21.23 -5.20
N ALA A 173 9.44 21.48 -6.09
CA ALA A 173 9.19 21.85 -7.48
C ALA A 173 8.36 20.81 -8.24
N VAL A 174 8.52 19.53 -7.93
CA VAL A 174 7.81 18.42 -8.58
C VAL A 174 6.59 17.98 -7.77
N ALA A 175 6.69 17.98 -6.44
CA ALA A 175 5.73 17.29 -5.58
C ALA A 175 4.62 18.19 -4.99
N LEU A 176 4.85 19.50 -4.88
CA LEU A 176 3.92 20.41 -4.20
C LEU A 176 2.61 20.60 -4.98
N LEU A 177 2.70 20.75 -6.31
CA LEU A 177 1.52 20.89 -7.18
C LEU A 177 0.61 19.64 -7.16
N PRO A 178 1.13 18.41 -7.36
CA PRO A 178 0.35 17.17 -7.17
C PRO A 178 -0.28 17.06 -5.79
N MET A 179 0.48 17.37 -4.72
CA MET A 179 -0.04 17.35 -3.35
C MET A 179 -1.22 18.31 -3.19
N MET A 180 -1.10 19.56 -3.65
CA MET A 180 -2.20 20.53 -3.57
C MET A 180 -3.43 20.07 -4.35
N LEU A 181 -3.24 19.46 -5.52
CA LEU A 181 -4.35 18.92 -6.33
C LEU A 181 -5.07 17.78 -5.59
N ILE A 182 -4.35 16.84 -4.98
CA ILE A 182 -4.94 15.77 -4.16
C ILE A 182 -5.72 16.36 -2.99
N LEU A 183 -5.09 17.27 -2.23
CA LEU A 183 -5.75 17.91 -1.09
C LEU A 183 -7.01 18.65 -1.51
N PHE A 184 -6.98 19.38 -2.64
CA PHE A 184 -8.15 20.06 -3.16
C PHE A 184 -9.24 19.08 -3.60
N ALA A 185 -8.91 18.04 -4.37
CA ALA A 185 -9.86 17.05 -4.86
C ALA A 185 -10.59 16.34 -3.70
N TYR A 186 -9.85 15.90 -2.67
CA TYR A 186 -10.43 15.19 -1.53
C TYR A 186 -11.07 16.11 -0.49
N ALA A 187 -10.46 17.26 -0.14
CA ALA A 187 -10.99 18.16 0.87
C ALA A 187 -12.20 18.96 0.37
N ALA A 188 -12.16 19.45 -0.87
CA ALA A 188 -13.26 20.21 -1.45
C ALA A 188 -14.39 19.31 -1.97
N LYS A 189 -14.19 17.99 -2.01
CA LYS A 189 -15.11 17.00 -2.62
C LYS A 189 -15.51 17.37 -4.05
N VAL A 190 -14.63 18.09 -4.75
CA VAL A 190 -14.87 18.59 -6.11
C VAL A 190 -14.54 17.47 -7.07
N LYS A 191 -15.51 17.13 -7.92
CA LYS A 191 -15.26 16.23 -9.05
C LYS A 191 -14.44 16.99 -10.09
N LEU A 192 -13.29 16.45 -10.44
CA LEU A 192 -12.45 17.01 -11.50
C LEU A 192 -13.22 17.02 -12.84
N PRO A 193 -12.90 17.95 -13.76
CA PRO A 193 -13.46 17.95 -15.09
C PRO A 193 -13.25 16.56 -15.73
N LEU A 194 -14.28 16.03 -16.39
CA LEU A 194 -14.33 14.66 -16.96
C LEU A 194 -14.58 13.52 -15.96
N GLY A 195 -14.76 13.81 -14.66
CA GLY A 195 -15.02 12.77 -13.66
C GLY A 195 -13.83 11.85 -13.39
N LEU A 196 -12.61 12.30 -13.72
CA LEU A 196 -11.39 11.55 -13.50
C LEU A 196 -11.06 11.44 -11.99
N PRO A 197 -10.53 10.30 -11.53
CA PRO A 197 -10.04 10.12 -10.16
C PRO A 197 -8.99 11.15 -9.78
N GLY A 198 -9.13 11.76 -8.60
CA GLY A 198 -8.22 12.81 -8.12
C GLY A 198 -6.77 12.34 -8.03
N GLY A 199 -6.56 11.13 -7.50
CA GLY A 199 -5.25 10.51 -7.41
C GLY A 199 -4.60 10.27 -8.77
N PHE A 200 -5.37 9.83 -9.76
CA PHE A 200 -4.84 9.58 -11.12
C PHE A 200 -4.31 10.87 -11.76
N VAL A 201 -5.09 11.95 -11.68
CA VAL A 201 -4.69 13.25 -12.24
C VAL A 201 -3.46 13.81 -11.52
N ALA A 202 -3.35 13.61 -10.21
CA ALA A 202 -2.18 14.04 -9.45
C ALA A 202 -0.90 13.31 -9.87
N VAL A 203 -0.97 12.00 -10.10
CA VAL A 203 0.17 11.23 -10.59
C VAL A 203 0.60 11.72 -11.97
N LEU A 204 -0.34 11.89 -12.90
CA LEU A 204 -0.04 12.42 -14.24
C LEU A 204 0.60 13.80 -14.18
N LEU A 205 0.08 14.68 -13.32
CA LEU A 205 0.62 16.01 -13.11
C LEU A 205 2.06 15.94 -12.57
N GLY A 206 2.32 15.08 -11.59
CA GLY A 206 3.66 14.90 -11.01
C GLY A 206 4.66 14.36 -12.02
N VAL A 207 4.27 13.33 -12.78
CA VAL A 207 5.09 12.77 -13.87
C VAL A 207 5.37 13.83 -14.94
N GLY A 208 4.34 14.55 -15.38
CA GLY A 208 4.48 15.62 -16.37
C GLY A 208 5.41 16.74 -15.91
N LEU A 209 5.26 17.19 -14.66
CA LEU A 209 6.14 18.20 -14.05
C LEU A 209 7.59 17.71 -13.95
N ALA A 210 7.82 16.47 -13.51
CA ALA A 210 9.15 15.90 -13.40
C ALA A 210 9.88 15.90 -14.75
N TRP A 211 9.20 15.45 -15.81
CA TRP A 211 9.77 15.44 -17.17
C TRP A 211 9.95 16.83 -17.74
N LEU A 212 9.00 17.75 -17.53
CA LEU A 212 9.12 19.14 -17.99
C LEU A 212 10.32 19.85 -17.35
N LEU A 213 10.48 19.74 -16.03
CA LEU A 213 11.60 20.35 -15.32
C LEU A 213 12.94 19.77 -15.77
N ARG A 214 12.99 18.47 -16.06
CA ARG A 214 14.16 17.83 -16.66
C ARG A 214 14.48 18.38 -18.06
N LEU A 215 13.47 18.54 -18.92
CA LEU A 215 13.65 19.15 -20.25
C LEU A 215 14.14 20.60 -20.16
N LEU A 216 13.77 21.31 -19.09
CA LEU A 216 14.25 22.66 -18.79
C LEU A 216 15.65 22.69 -18.16
N GLY A 217 16.30 21.54 -17.98
CA GLY A 217 17.68 21.42 -17.47
C GLY A 217 17.79 21.28 -15.96
N PHE A 218 16.70 21.05 -15.23
CA PHE A 218 16.75 20.81 -13.79
C PHE A 218 16.83 19.31 -13.45
N ASP A 219 17.86 18.90 -12.73
CA ASP A 219 18.10 17.50 -12.31
C ASP A 219 17.34 17.12 -11.02
N TYR A 220 16.03 17.38 -10.96
CA TYR A 220 15.20 16.99 -9.81
C TYR A 220 14.85 15.50 -9.78
N PHE A 221 14.96 14.82 -10.91
CA PHE A 221 14.71 13.39 -11.03
C PHE A 221 15.64 12.77 -12.07
N GLN A 222 16.26 11.65 -11.70
CA GLN A 222 17.02 10.81 -12.60
C GLN A 222 16.18 9.58 -12.98
N PRO A 223 15.85 9.37 -14.26
CA PRO A 223 15.24 8.14 -14.70
C PRO A 223 16.19 7.00 -14.38
N ALA A 224 15.62 5.88 -13.92
CA ALA A 224 16.39 4.66 -13.71
C ALA A 224 17.22 4.35 -14.97
N ALA A 225 18.48 3.96 -14.81
CA ALA A 225 19.30 3.52 -15.92
C ALA A 225 18.68 2.23 -16.48
N LEU A 226 18.13 2.30 -17.69
CA LEU A 226 17.27 1.26 -18.24
C LEU A 226 18.07 0.06 -18.75
N ASN A 227 18.34 -0.89 -17.86
CA ASN A 227 18.49 -2.30 -18.26
C ASN A 227 17.12 -2.99 -18.08
N TYR A 228 16.12 -2.59 -18.86
CA TYR A 228 14.83 -3.28 -18.88
C TYR A 228 14.98 -4.61 -19.62
N SER A 229 15.24 -5.70 -18.89
CA SER A 229 14.84 -7.02 -19.37
C SER A 229 13.36 -7.19 -19.05
N PHE A 230 12.51 -7.34 -20.07
CA PHE A 230 11.14 -7.84 -19.85
C PHE A 230 11.25 -9.25 -19.26
N GLY A 231 11.05 -9.35 -17.95
CA GLY A 231 11.13 -10.59 -17.20
C GLY A 231 9.76 -11.04 -16.74
N PHE A 232 9.33 -12.23 -17.15
CA PHE A 232 8.16 -12.87 -16.57
C PHE A 232 8.60 -13.67 -15.35
N HIS A 233 8.25 -13.18 -14.16
CA HIS A 233 8.61 -13.81 -12.88
C HIS A 233 7.36 -14.35 -12.21
N PRO A 234 6.95 -15.61 -12.52
CA PRO A 234 5.82 -16.21 -11.84
C PRO A 234 6.14 -16.37 -10.35
N PRO A 235 5.16 -16.22 -9.45
CA PRO A 235 5.38 -16.42 -8.02
C PRO A 235 5.87 -17.84 -7.78
N GLN A 236 7.08 -17.96 -7.23
CA GLN A 236 7.65 -19.26 -6.89
C GLN A 236 7.21 -19.66 -5.47
N PRO A 237 6.48 -20.78 -5.30
CA PRO A 237 6.06 -21.24 -3.99
C PRO A 237 7.29 -21.53 -3.11
N VAL A 238 7.16 -21.26 -1.80
CA VAL A 238 8.24 -21.46 -0.82
C VAL A 238 8.58 -22.93 -0.52
N PRO A 239 7.66 -23.91 -0.59
CA PRO A 239 8.05 -25.32 -0.48
C PRO A 239 8.62 -25.77 -1.84
N GLY A 240 9.96 -25.87 -1.90
CA GLY A 240 10.73 -26.28 -3.07
C GLY A 240 12.19 -25.90 -2.88
#